data_AF-A0A2S6RDV9-F1
#
_entry.id   AF-A0A2S6RDV9-F1
#
_cell.length_a   1.000
_cell.length_b   1.000
_cell.length_c   1.000
_cell.angle_alpha   90.00
_cell.angle_beta   90.00
_cell.angle_gamma   90.00
#
_symmetry.space_group_name_H-M   'P 1'
#
loop_
_entity.id
_entity.type
_entity.pdbx_description
1 polymer ?
#
loop_
_entity_poly.entity_id
_entity_poly.type
_entity_poly.pdbx_seq_one_letter_code
_entity_poly.pdbx_strand_id
1 'polypeptide(L)'
;MKGFFVPLLILQYIFIYELFSQIPNIENRDKKKIKSGVLDTYYRSMSKWDISFQDLLENKSGAACIEWDKVSTAFLSNGIFDALGYSQNIPNKKASQIAAVSGCNKMKDYYQLEGKCECEVIVLNNENKVILPIKKIDIEKDFKEGIDYFKEQEYGNALKVFTKLSELGDSKSQYNMSFMHLKGFGITQNFSRAYYWSLSSKLYGEKKSDLIIKSSRYKISKEEKIDLENELKESLETIAMQGTIHAILPLAKWYISVPKKPDYNNSYKWLSIATAFNLTNAKKARDRISNYVDKKNLISIQEEAKESYDQIKEIIVKKKELDGE
;
A
#
# COMPACT_ATOMS: atom_id res chain seq x y z
N MET A 1 -12.42 68.37 3.87
CA MET A 1 -11.90 68.05 2.53
C MET A 1 -11.14 66.74 2.60
N LYS A 2 -11.36 65.86 1.61
CA LYS A 2 -10.97 64.43 1.51
C LYS A 2 -11.86 63.52 2.37
N GLY A 3 -12.78 62.69 1.86
CA GLY A 3 -12.99 62.16 0.51
C GLY A 3 -12.45 60.74 0.40
N PHE A 4 -13.39 59.77 0.33
CA PHE A 4 -13.32 58.48 -0.38
C PHE A 4 -12.20 57.47 -0.06
N PHE A 5 -12.56 56.27 0.40
CA PHE A 5 -12.69 55.05 -0.44
C PHE A 5 -12.74 53.81 0.47
N VAL A 6 -13.86 53.10 0.49
CA VAL A 6 -13.92 51.70 0.93
C VAL A 6 -13.57 50.85 -0.27
N PRO A 7 -12.62 49.90 -0.18
CA PRO A 7 -12.68 48.74 -1.08
C PRO A 7 -12.52 47.41 -0.35
N LEU A 8 -13.58 46.60 -0.43
CA LEU A 8 -13.55 45.20 -0.85
C LEU A 8 -12.44 44.30 -0.23
N LEU A 9 -12.58 43.96 1.06
CA LEU A 9 -11.71 42.98 1.73
C LEU A 9 -12.24 41.53 1.68
N ILE A 10 -13.18 41.21 0.79
CA ILE A 10 -13.80 39.87 0.70
C ILE A 10 -14.00 39.49 -0.76
N LEU A 11 -12.92 39.30 -1.54
CA LEU A 11 -13.01 38.62 -2.85
C LEU A 11 -11.68 38.14 -3.47
N GLN A 12 -10.56 38.14 -2.72
CA GLN A 12 -9.29 37.54 -3.20
C GLN A 12 -8.91 36.21 -2.52
N TYR A 13 -9.82 35.65 -1.71
CA TYR A 13 -9.63 34.35 -1.06
C TYR A 13 -10.19 33.15 -1.87
N ILE A 14 -10.72 33.40 -3.09
CA ILE A 14 -11.47 32.40 -3.86
C ILE A 14 -10.72 31.89 -5.11
N PHE A 15 -9.60 32.49 -5.49
CA PHE A 15 -8.91 32.16 -6.75
C PHE A 15 -7.56 31.41 -6.63
N ILE A 16 -7.31 30.73 -5.50
CA ILE A 16 -6.12 29.85 -5.33
C ILE A 16 -6.53 28.37 -5.07
N TYR A 17 -7.80 28.00 -5.29
CA TYR A 17 -8.27 26.62 -5.10
C TYR A 17 -8.46 25.79 -6.39
N GLU A 18 -8.14 26.32 -7.57
CA GLU A 18 -8.41 25.63 -8.85
C GLU A 18 -7.19 25.06 -9.60
N LEU A 19 -6.05 24.84 -8.94
CA LEU A 19 -4.93 24.10 -9.55
C LEU A 19 -4.33 23.05 -8.60
N PHE A 20 -5.21 22.19 -8.09
CA PHE A 20 -4.82 20.87 -7.57
C PHE A 20 -5.73 19.79 -8.19
N SER A 21 -5.64 19.61 -9.50
CA SER A 21 -6.06 18.37 -10.16
C SER A 21 -4.87 17.40 -10.25
N GLN A 22 -4.25 17.11 -9.10
CA GLN A 22 -3.48 15.89 -8.92
C GLN A 22 -4.40 14.88 -8.20
N ILE A 23 -4.54 13.71 -8.81
CA ILE A 23 -5.43 12.61 -8.41
C ILE A 23 -5.41 12.44 -6.87
N PRO A 24 -6.54 12.60 -6.16
CA PRO A 24 -6.52 12.56 -4.72
C PRO A 24 -6.37 11.11 -4.22
N ASN A 25 -5.27 10.89 -3.51
CA ASN A 25 -4.95 9.68 -2.76
C ASN A 25 -6.12 9.23 -1.85
N ILE A 26 -6.91 8.26 -2.32
CA ILE A 26 -8.10 7.71 -1.66
C ILE A 26 -7.76 7.09 -0.29
N GLU A 27 -6.51 6.67 -0.06
CA GLU A 27 -6.10 5.97 1.17
C GLU A 27 -6.07 6.88 2.41
N ASN A 28 -5.95 8.20 2.26
CA ASN A 28 -5.89 9.16 3.39
C ASN A 28 -7.23 9.88 3.70
N ARG A 29 -8.31 9.54 3.01
CA ARG A 29 -9.63 10.15 3.25
C ARG A 29 -10.45 9.31 4.22
N ASP A 30 -11.41 9.95 4.88
CA ASP A 30 -12.42 9.26 5.68
C ASP A 30 -13.22 8.31 4.77
N LYS A 31 -12.85 7.03 4.81
CA LYS A 31 -13.46 5.96 3.99
C LYS A 31 -14.96 5.88 4.20
N LYS A 32 -15.46 6.17 5.41
CA LYS A 32 -16.88 6.18 5.72
C LYS A 32 -17.57 7.33 4.99
N LYS A 33 -16.96 8.52 5.00
CA LYS A 33 -17.47 9.71 4.30
C LYS A 33 -17.48 9.55 2.78
N ILE A 34 -16.46 8.88 2.20
CA ILE A 34 -16.46 8.60 0.75
C ILE A 34 -17.59 7.64 0.41
N LYS A 35 -17.70 6.51 1.14
CA LYS A 35 -18.76 5.53 0.90
C LYS A 35 -20.15 6.16 1.02
N SER A 36 -20.39 6.98 2.04
CA SER A 36 -21.67 7.70 2.18
C SER A 36 -21.88 8.69 1.04
N GLY A 37 -20.87 9.49 0.69
CA GLY A 37 -20.98 10.45 -0.41
C GLY A 37 -21.27 9.80 -1.76
N VAL A 38 -20.68 8.63 -2.05
CA VAL A 38 -20.97 7.87 -3.29
C VAL A 38 -22.43 7.39 -3.29
N LEU A 39 -22.92 6.89 -2.15
CA LEU A 39 -24.32 6.48 -2.01
C LEU A 39 -25.28 7.67 -2.19
N ASP A 40 -24.98 8.81 -1.56
CA ASP A 40 -25.79 10.03 -1.70
C ASP A 40 -25.78 10.53 -3.16
N THR A 41 -24.63 10.42 -3.83
CA THR A 41 -24.50 10.74 -5.26
C THR A 41 -25.36 9.82 -6.11
N TYR A 42 -25.43 8.53 -5.81
CA TYR A 42 -26.31 7.59 -6.50
C TYR A 42 -27.78 7.97 -6.33
N TYR A 43 -28.23 8.25 -5.10
CA TYR A 43 -29.61 8.68 -4.86
C TYR A 43 -29.94 9.99 -5.59
N ARG A 44 -29.03 10.97 -5.56
CA ARG A 44 -29.19 12.23 -6.30
C ARG A 44 -29.27 11.99 -7.81
N SER A 45 -28.46 11.07 -8.33
CA SER A 45 -28.46 10.72 -9.75
C SER A 45 -29.79 10.08 -10.14
N MET A 46 -30.34 9.18 -9.33
CA MET A 46 -31.65 8.56 -9.53
C MET A 46 -32.79 9.60 -9.52
N SER A 47 -32.77 10.54 -8.56
CA SER A 47 -33.78 11.61 -8.48
C SER A 47 -33.79 12.53 -9.69
N LYS A 48 -32.66 12.71 -10.38
CA LYS A 48 -32.61 13.47 -11.64
C LYS A 48 -33.45 12.84 -12.76
N TRP A 49 -33.66 11.53 -12.68
CA TRP A 49 -34.51 10.77 -13.62
C TRP A 49 -35.92 10.56 -13.08
N ASP A 50 -36.33 11.34 -12.06
CA ASP A 50 -37.61 11.21 -11.37
C ASP A 50 -37.86 9.82 -10.73
N ILE A 51 -36.78 9.09 -10.42
CA ILE A 51 -36.86 7.80 -9.74
C ILE A 51 -36.34 7.95 -8.31
N SER A 52 -37.22 7.77 -7.33
CA SER A 52 -36.84 7.70 -5.93
C SER A 52 -36.46 6.26 -5.56
N PHE A 53 -35.17 6.02 -5.29
CA PHE A 53 -34.71 4.69 -4.88
C PHE A 53 -35.37 4.21 -3.58
N GLN A 54 -35.70 5.14 -2.68
CA GLN A 54 -36.38 4.83 -1.41
C GLN A 54 -37.79 4.25 -1.64
N ASP A 55 -38.45 4.64 -2.73
CA ASP A 55 -39.83 4.24 -3.03
C ASP A 55 -39.90 2.92 -3.83
N LEU A 56 -38.76 2.40 -4.28
CA LEU A 56 -38.69 1.08 -4.92
C LEU A 56 -39.07 -0.03 -3.93
N LEU A 57 -39.69 -1.07 -4.48
CA LEU A 57 -40.13 -2.27 -3.74
C LEU A 57 -38.97 -3.04 -3.11
N GLU A 58 -39.31 -4.02 -2.26
CA GLU A 58 -38.33 -4.84 -1.55
C GLU A 58 -37.36 -5.59 -2.47
N ASN A 59 -36.24 -6.04 -1.89
CA ASN A 59 -35.15 -6.72 -2.60
C ASN A 59 -34.61 -5.89 -3.78
N LYS A 60 -34.43 -4.59 -3.53
CA LYS A 60 -33.89 -3.63 -4.49
C LYS A 60 -32.39 -3.54 -4.44
N SER A 61 -31.78 -3.37 -5.60
CA SER A 61 -30.35 -3.08 -5.71
C SER A 61 -30.14 -1.88 -6.60
N GLY A 62 -29.09 -1.12 -6.31
CA GLY A 62 -28.64 0.00 -7.12
C GLY A 62 -27.18 -0.18 -7.53
N ALA A 63 -26.88 0.16 -8.77
CA ALA A 63 -25.55 0.12 -9.36
C ALA A 63 -25.26 1.41 -10.11
N ALA A 64 -24.00 1.81 -10.15
CA ALA A 64 -23.54 2.98 -10.90
C ALA A 64 -22.18 2.71 -11.54
N CYS A 65 -21.91 3.41 -12.64
CA CYS A 65 -20.61 3.41 -13.26
C CYS A 65 -19.73 4.44 -12.55
N ILE A 66 -18.73 3.99 -11.81
CA ILE A 66 -17.90 4.86 -10.97
C ILE A 66 -16.55 5.11 -11.65
N GLU A 67 -16.31 6.34 -12.09
CA GLU A 67 -14.97 6.81 -12.50
C GLU A 67 -14.18 7.22 -11.25
N TRP A 68 -13.56 6.24 -10.59
CA TRP A 68 -12.92 6.44 -9.27
C TRP A 68 -11.85 7.54 -9.24
N ASP A 69 -11.16 7.76 -10.35
CA ASP A 69 -10.19 8.83 -10.56
C ASP A 69 -10.82 10.24 -10.52
N LYS A 70 -12.11 10.35 -10.86
CA LYS A 70 -12.88 11.60 -10.84
C LYS A 70 -13.67 11.85 -9.57
N VAL A 71 -13.68 10.90 -8.61
CA VAL A 71 -14.42 11.03 -7.34
C VAL A 71 -13.73 12.04 -6.41
N SER A 72 -14.04 13.32 -6.63
CA SER A 72 -13.60 14.45 -5.81
C SER A 72 -14.64 14.84 -4.75
N THR A 73 -14.27 15.67 -3.78
CA THR A 73 -15.22 16.23 -2.81
C THR A 73 -16.32 17.04 -3.50
N ALA A 74 -15.97 17.80 -4.55
CA ALA A 74 -16.94 18.54 -5.36
C ALA A 74 -17.92 17.61 -6.08
N PHE A 75 -17.41 16.51 -6.66
CA PHE A 75 -18.23 15.48 -7.29
C PHE A 75 -19.18 14.83 -6.28
N LEU A 76 -18.69 14.44 -5.09
CA LEU A 76 -19.54 13.83 -4.06
C LEU A 76 -20.65 14.77 -3.57
N SER A 77 -20.37 16.07 -3.49
CA SER A 77 -21.35 17.07 -3.07
C SER A 77 -22.42 17.33 -4.13
N ASN A 78 -22.03 17.53 -5.39
CA ASN A 78 -22.94 18.09 -6.41
C ASN A 78 -23.00 17.28 -7.73
N GLY A 79 -22.09 16.33 -7.93
CA GLY A 79 -22.00 15.52 -9.14
C GLY A 79 -23.12 14.49 -9.25
N ILE A 80 -23.17 13.81 -10.38
CA ILE A 80 -24.09 12.70 -10.67
C ILE A 80 -23.32 11.63 -11.46
N PHE A 81 -23.80 10.39 -11.42
CA PHE A 81 -23.30 9.35 -12.30
C PHE A 81 -24.02 9.40 -13.64
N ASP A 82 -23.24 9.23 -14.71
CA ASP A 82 -23.75 9.22 -16.08
C ASP A 82 -24.46 7.90 -16.44
N ALA A 83 -24.05 6.78 -15.82
CA ALA A 83 -24.67 5.48 -16.00
C ALA A 83 -25.07 4.86 -14.66
N LEU A 84 -26.34 4.43 -14.60
CA LEU A 84 -27.02 3.89 -13.43
C LEU A 84 -27.76 2.61 -13.81
N GLY A 85 -27.99 1.76 -12.82
CA GLY A 85 -28.93 0.66 -12.95
C GLY A 85 -29.57 0.35 -11.61
N TYR A 86 -30.80 -0.11 -11.64
CA TYR A 86 -31.50 -0.53 -10.44
C TYR A 86 -32.33 -1.77 -10.74
N SER A 87 -32.73 -2.44 -9.67
CA SER A 87 -33.67 -3.56 -9.70
C SER A 87 -34.56 -3.50 -8.47
N GLN A 88 -35.72 -4.16 -8.53
CA GLN A 88 -36.65 -4.27 -7.41
C GLN A 88 -37.44 -5.58 -7.54
N ASN A 89 -37.96 -6.07 -6.42
CA ASN A 89 -38.81 -7.25 -6.35
C ASN A 89 -38.15 -8.54 -6.91
N ILE A 90 -36.84 -8.69 -6.73
CA ILE A 90 -36.10 -9.91 -7.11
C ILE A 90 -35.70 -10.66 -5.83
N PRO A 91 -36.35 -11.79 -5.47
CA PRO A 91 -36.15 -12.45 -4.17
C PRO A 91 -34.70 -12.83 -3.86
N ASN A 92 -33.92 -13.20 -4.89
CA ASN A 92 -32.51 -13.51 -4.72
C ASN A 92 -31.67 -12.24 -4.74
N LYS A 93 -31.01 -11.91 -3.61
CA LYS A 93 -30.16 -10.72 -3.45
C LYS A 93 -29.06 -10.63 -4.52
N LYS A 94 -28.41 -11.73 -4.86
CA LYS A 94 -27.34 -11.75 -5.87
C LYS A 94 -27.89 -11.50 -7.27
N ALA A 95 -29.04 -12.09 -7.60
CA ALA A 95 -29.73 -11.83 -8.86
C ALA A 95 -30.21 -10.37 -8.97
N SER A 96 -30.71 -9.80 -7.85
CA SER A 96 -31.08 -8.39 -7.75
C SER A 96 -29.89 -7.47 -8.11
N GLN A 97 -28.71 -7.75 -7.54
CA GLN A 97 -27.48 -7.02 -7.82
C GLN A 97 -27.03 -7.18 -9.28
N ILE A 98 -27.04 -8.40 -9.82
CA ILE A 98 -26.69 -8.68 -11.23
C ILE A 98 -27.61 -7.90 -12.18
N ALA A 99 -28.91 -7.86 -11.90
CA ALA A 99 -29.86 -7.11 -12.72
C ALA A 99 -29.57 -5.60 -12.71
N ALA A 100 -29.28 -5.03 -11.54
CA ALA A 100 -28.90 -3.62 -11.43
C ALA A 100 -27.60 -3.32 -12.19
N VAL A 101 -26.57 -4.16 -12.04
CA VAL A 101 -25.29 -4.02 -12.76
C VAL A 101 -25.47 -4.18 -14.27
N SER A 102 -26.31 -5.11 -14.71
CA SER A 102 -26.65 -5.30 -16.13
C SER A 102 -27.31 -4.04 -16.71
N GLY A 103 -28.26 -3.45 -15.99
CA GLY A 103 -28.88 -2.17 -16.36
C GLY A 103 -27.86 -1.04 -16.48
N CYS A 104 -26.97 -0.93 -15.49
CA CYS A 104 -25.87 0.05 -15.52
C CYS A 104 -24.97 -0.14 -16.74
N ASN A 105 -24.59 -1.38 -17.07
CA ASN A 105 -23.72 -1.65 -18.23
C ASN A 105 -24.41 -1.27 -19.54
N LYS A 106 -25.72 -1.54 -19.70
CA LYS A 106 -26.46 -1.09 -20.89
C LYS A 106 -26.44 0.43 -21.03
N MET A 107 -26.59 1.15 -19.92
CA MET A 107 -26.52 2.61 -19.90
C MET A 107 -25.10 3.10 -20.19
N LYS A 108 -24.08 2.44 -19.63
CA LYS A 108 -22.65 2.70 -19.89
C LYS A 108 -22.32 2.58 -21.38
N ASP A 109 -22.79 1.52 -22.04
CA ASP A 109 -22.58 1.28 -23.46
C ASP A 109 -23.29 2.35 -24.30
N TYR A 110 -24.54 2.69 -23.94
CA TYR A 110 -25.31 3.76 -24.60
C TYR A 110 -24.60 5.13 -24.55
N TYR A 111 -23.98 5.47 -23.42
CA TYR A 111 -23.22 6.71 -23.25
C TYR A 111 -21.74 6.61 -23.66
N GLN A 112 -21.30 5.48 -24.23
CA GLN A 112 -19.93 5.27 -24.71
C GLN A 112 -18.88 5.52 -23.60
N LEU A 113 -19.14 4.95 -22.42
CA LEU A 113 -18.28 5.03 -21.24
C LEU A 113 -17.34 3.81 -21.10
N GLU A 114 -17.11 3.10 -22.20
CA GLU A 114 -16.24 1.93 -22.27
C GLU A 114 -14.80 2.28 -21.85
N GLY A 115 -14.22 1.47 -20.95
CA GLY A 115 -12.86 1.70 -20.42
C GLY A 115 -12.73 2.89 -19.46
N LYS A 116 -13.80 3.65 -19.20
CA LYS A 116 -13.78 4.79 -18.27
C LYS A 116 -14.16 4.40 -16.84
N CYS A 117 -15.14 3.53 -16.67
CA CYS A 117 -15.62 3.09 -15.37
C CYS A 117 -16.10 1.63 -15.37
N GLU A 118 -16.17 1.06 -14.19
CA GLU A 118 -16.83 -0.22 -13.93
C GLU A 118 -18.19 0.02 -13.26
N CYS A 119 -19.19 -0.78 -13.65
CA CYS A 119 -20.51 -0.74 -13.03
C CYS A 119 -20.51 -1.57 -11.75
N GLU A 120 -20.63 -0.88 -10.62
CA GLU A 120 -20.50 -1.47 -9.29
C GLU A 120 -21.79 -1.34 -8.50
N VAL A 121 -22.04 -2.28 -7.58
CA VAL A 121 -23.19 -2.22 -6.67
C VAL A 121 -22.95 -1.15 -5.61
N ILE A 122 -23.85 -0.16 -5.56
CA ILE A 122 -23.80 0.94 -4.60
C ILE A 122 -24.61 0.64 -3.35
N VAL A 123 -25.78 0.04 -3.54
CA VAL A 123 -26.77 -0.16 -2.48
C VAL A 123 -27.55 -1.46 -2.67
N LEU A 124 -27.83 -2.15 -1.57
CA LEU A 124 -28.74 -3.29 -1.50
C LEU A 124 -29.75 -3.02 -0.40
N ASN A 125 -31.04 -2.94 -0.76
CA ASN A 125 -32.09 -2.41 0.09
C ASN A 125 -31.69 -1.03 0.65
N ASN A 126 -31.31 -0.93 1.93
CA ASN A 126 -30.86 0.31 2.56
C ASN A 126 -29.39 0.23 3.02
N GLU A 127 -28.68 -0.84 2.65
CA GLU A 127 -27.29 -1.06 3.04
C GLU A 127 -26.33 -0.50 2.00
N ASN A 128 -25.40 0.34 2.44
CA ASN A 128 -24.31 0.83 1.60
C ASN A 128 -23.35 -0.32 1.24
N LYS A 129 -23.23 -0.63 -0.05
CA LYS A 129 -22.38 -1.70 -0.59
C LYS A 129 -21.15 -1.20 -1.33
N VAL A 130 -20.87 0.11 -1.28
CA VAL A 130 -19.70 0.70 -1.95
C VAL A 130 -18.41 0.05 -1.47
N ILE A 131 -17.67 -0.52 -2.42
CA ILE A 131 -16.32 -1.05 -2.25
C ILE A 131 -15.38 0.04 -2.77
N LEU A 132 -14.39 0.44 -1.97
CA LEU A 132 -13.40 1.41 -2.43
C LEU A 132 -12.34 0.68 -3.26
N PRO A 133 -11.84 1.30 -4.34
CA PRO A 133 -10.79 0.70 -5.15
C PRO A 133 -9.54 0.57 -4.29
N ILE A 134 -8.94 -0.61 -4.31
CA ILE A 134 -7.64 -0.83 -3.68
C ILE A 134 -6.61 -0.35 -4.70
N LYS A 135 -5.84 0.72 -4.38
CA LYS A 135 -4.73 1.16 -5.25
C LYS A 135 -3.74 0.00 -5.32
N LYS A 136 -3.69 -0.69 -6.46
CA LYS A 136 -2.66 -1.68 -6.73
C LYS A 136 -1.31 -0.96 -6.74
N ILE A 137 -0.41 -1.42 -5.89
CA ILE A 137 0.91 -0.81 -5.72
C ILE A 137 1.77 -1.21 -6.90
N ASP A 138 2.35 -0.21 -7.55
CA ASP A 138 3.38 -0.39 -8.57
C ASP A 138 4.66 0.20 -8.00
N ILE A 139 5.58 -0.66 -7.58
CA ILE A 139 6.78 -0.23 -6.85
C ILE A 139 7.57 0.80 -7.64
N GLU A 140 7.69 0.66 -8.97
CA GLU A 140 8.51 1.57 -9.78
C GLU A 140 7.81 2.93 -9.96
N LYS A 141 6.51 2.89 -10.34
CA LYS A 141 5.72 4.10 -10.53
C LYS A 141 5.53 4.86 -9.23
N ASP A 142 5.14 4.17 -8.16
CA ASP A 142 4.93 4.78 -6.85
C ASP A 142 6.25 5.30 -6.28
N PHE A 143 7.39 4.62 -6.49
CA PHE A 143 8.68 5.14 -6.06
C PHE A 143 9.01 6.48 -6.75
N LYS A 144 8.75 6.58 -8.06
CA LYS A 144 8.94 7.82 -8.81
C LYS A 144 8.04 8.94 -8.27
N GLU A 145 6.77 8.64 -8.00
CA GLU A 145 5.82 9.57 -7.37
C GLU A 145 6.35 10.08 -6.01
N GLY A 146 6.89 9.19 -5.16
CA GLY A 146 7.50 9.58 -3.89
C GLY A 146 8.72 10.49 -4.05
N ILE A 147 9.55 10.25 -5.07
CA ILE A 147 10.68 11.12 -5.41
C ILE A 147 10.21 12.50 -5.87
N ASP A 148 9.13 12.57 -6.67
CA ASP A 148 8.60 13.83 -7.18
C ASP A 148 8.01 14.67 -6.03
N TYR A 149 7.21 14.07 -5.14
CA TYR A 149 6.78 14.73 -3.90
C TYR A 149 7.96 15.25 -3.06
N PHE A 150 9.03 14.46 -2.96
CA PHE A 150 10.21 14.89 -2.20
C PHE A 150 10.87 16.13 -2.82
N LYS A 151 10.99 16.19 -4.14
CA LYS A 151 11.56 17.35 -4.87
C LYS A 151 10.68 18.60 -4.74
N GLU A 152 9.38 18.41 -4.73
CA GLU A 152 8.38 19.48 -4.54
C GLU A 152 8.26 19.91 -3.07
N GLN A 153 9.09 19.36 -2.18
CA GLN A 153 9.11 19.62 -0.73
C GLN A 153 7.82 19.20 -0.01
N GLU A 154 7.00 18.36 -0.65
CA GLU A 154 5.85 17.71 -0.05
C GLU A 154 6.27 16.49 0.78
N TYR A 155 7.12 16.73 1.77
CA TYR A 155 7.77 15.66 2.54
C TYR A 155 6.78 14.73 3.25
N GLY A 156 5.61 15.24 3.66
CA GLY A 156 4.57 14.39 4.25
C GLY A 156 4.01 13.35 3.27
N ASN A 157 3.85 13.71 1.99
CA ASN A 157 3.38 12.80 0.94
C ASN A 157 4.50 11.84 0.52
N ALA A 158 5.72 12.34 0.35
CA ALA A 158 6.89 11.51 0.07
C ALA A 158 7.11 10.43 1.15
N LEU A 159 7.01 10.81 2.43
CA LEU A 159 7.17 9.89 3.56
C LEU A 159 6.15 8.75 3.50
N LYS A 160 4.89 9.06 3.21
CA LYS A 160 3.83 8.04 3.13
C LYS A 160 4.12 7.02 2.03
N VAL A 161 4.53 7.50 0.86
CA VAL A 161 4.90 6.64 -0.28
C VAL A 161 6.09 5.75 0.10
N PHE A 162 7.18 6.34 0.61
CA PHE A 162 8.35 5.55 0.98
C PHE A 162 8.09 4.58 2.12
N THR A 163 7.25 4.91 3.11
CA THR A 163 6.85 3.96 4.17
C THR A 163 6.16 2.73 3.56
N LYS A 164 5.15 2.95 2.72
CA LYS A 164 4.39 1.86 2.07
C LYS A 164 5.29 0.95 1.24
N LEU A 165 6.18 1.52 0.45
CA LEU A 165 7.11 0.74 -0.38
C LEU A 165 8.22 0.07 0.46
N SER A 166 8.63 0.68 1.58
CA SER A 166 9.61 0.10 2.49
C SER A 166 9.09 -1.16 3.19
N GLU A 167 7.80 -1.17 3.54
CA GLU A 167 7.09 -2.33 4.09
C GLU A 167 7.04 -3.50 3.09
N LEU A 168 7.03 -3.20 1.79
CA LEU A 168 7.12 -4.19 0.70
C LEU A 168 8.55 -4.62 0.36
N GLY A 169 9.55 -4.16 1.12
CA GLY A 169 10.94 -4.54 0.89
C GLY A 169 11.64 -3.75 -0.23
N ASP A 170 11.08 -2.64 -0.71
CA ASP A 170 11.79 -1.81 -1.70
C ASP A 170 12.99 -1.12 -1.06
N SER A 171 14.19 -1.58 -1.45
CA SER A 171 15.45 -1.09 -0.90
C SER A 171 15.67 0.42 -1.11
N LYS A 172 15.19 0.99 -2.23
CA LYS A 172 15.34 2.41 -2.55
C LYS A 172 14.45 3.27 -1.64
N SER A 173 13.23 2.83 -1.38
CA SER A 173 12.32 3.49 -0.45
C SER A 173 12.82 3.42 0.98
N GLN A 174 13.36 2.28 1.41
CA GLN A 174 14.00 2.14 2.73
C GLN A 174 15.19 3.10 2.88
N TYR A 175 15.98 3.29 1.81
CA TYR A 175 17.06 4.28 1.78
C TYR A 175 16.52 5.71 1.94
N ASN A 176 15.52 6.09 1.16
CA ASN A 176 14.93 7.44 1.22
C ASN A 176 14.27 7.70 2.58
N MET A 177 13.56 6.71 3.13
CA MET A 177 12.99 6.77 4.48
C MET A 177 14.08 6.97 5.54
N SER A 178 15.21 6.24 5.43
CA SER A 178 16.36 6.42 6.32
C SER A 178 16.97 7.83 6.21
N PHE A 179 17.01 8.39 5.00
CA PHE A 179 17.49 9.75 4.76
C PHE A 179 16.55 10.81 5.34
N MET A 180 15.24 10.61 5.22
CA MET A 180 14.23 11.50 5.81
C MET A 180 14.32 11.51 7.33
N HIS A 181 14.50 10.35 7.97
CA HIS A 181 14.78 10.29 9.41
C HIS A 181 16.11 10.93 9.80
N LEU A 182 17.15 10.79 8.97
CA LEU A 182 18.46 11.40 9.23
C LEU A 182 18.38 12.94 9.18
N LYS A 183 17.57 13.49 8.27
CA LYS A 183 17.50 14.93 8.01
C LYS A 183 16.32 15.64 8.69
N GLY A 184 15.30 14.90 9.08
CA GLY A 184 14.06 15.45 9.62
C GLY A 184 13.13 16.05 8.56
N PHE A 185 13.07 15.46 7.35
CA PHE A 185 12.17 15.92 6.30
C PHE A 185 10.78 15.30 6.45
N GLY A 186 9.76 16.13 6.73
CA GLY A 186 8.38 15.67 6.93
C GLY A 186 8.15 14.79 8.17
N ILE A 187 9.21 14.57 8.96
CA ILE A 187 9.25 13.81 10.20
C ILE A 187 10.33 14.40 11.11
N THR A 188 10.25 14.18 12.42
CA THR A 188 11.32 14.58 13.33
C THR A 188 12.60 13.76 13.08
N GLN A 189 13.76 14.40 13.25
CA GLN A 189 15.05 13.72 13.11
C GLN A 189 15.16 12.57 14.12
N ASN A 190 15.60 11.41 13.63
CA ASN A 190 15.75 10.21 14.45
C ASN A 190 16.91 9.36 13.91
N PHE A 191 18.07 9.43 14.57
CA PHE A 191 19.27 8.69 14.15
C PHE A 191 19.12 7.18 14.28
N SER A 192 18.38 6.71 15.28
CA SER A 192 18.10 5.29 15.53
C SER A 192 17.29 4.68 14.39
N ARG A 193 16.21 5.36 13.97
CA ARG A 193 15.40 4.95 12.80
C ARG A 193 16.14 5.14 11.48
N ALA A 194 16.96 6.19 11.35
CA ALA A 194 17.84 6.32 10.18
C ALA A 194 18.84 5.15 10.08
N TYR A 195 19.43 4.72 11.19
CA TYR A 195 20.30 3.53 11.23
C TYR A 195 19.54 2.26 10.86
N TYR A 196 18.40 2.02 11.49
CA TYR A 196 17.56 0.84 11.25
C TYR A 196 17.17 0.69 9.76
N TRP A 197 16.57 1.74 9.17
CA TRP A 197 16.10 1.68 7.79
C TRP A 197 17.23 1.62 6.76
N SER A 198 18.36 2.28 7.03
CA SER A 198 19.53 2.19 6.14
C SER A 198 20.19 0.82 6.20
N LEU A 199 20.25 0.18 7.38
CA LEU A 199 20.73 -1.20 7.50
C LEU A 199 19.81 -2.17 6.77
N SER A 200 18.49 -2.04 6.94
CA SER A 200 17.50 -2.83 6.19
C SER A 200 17.71 -2.66 4.68
N SER A 201 17.73 -1.41 4.20
CA SER A 201 17.96 -1.06 2.80
C SER A 201 19.22 -1.71 2.20
N LYS A 202 20.33 -1.71 2.95
CA LYS A 202 21.57 -2.39 2.56
C LYS A 202 21.39 -3.90 2.42
N LEU A 203 20.71 -4.55 3.36
CA LEU A 203 20.43 -5.99 3.29
C LEU A 203 19.54 -6.34 2.10
N TYR A 204 18.59 -5.47 1.74
CA TYR A 204 17.81 -5.60 0.51
C TYR A 204 18.60 -5.31 -0.77
N GLY A 205 19.74 -4.61 -0.68
CA GLY A 205 20.73 -4.51 -1.77
C GLY A 205 21.17 -3.09 -2.13
N GLU A 206 20.66 -2.07 -1.46
CA GLU A 206 21.02 -0.68 -1.75
C GLU A 206 22.34 -0.30 -1.08
N LYS A 207 23.40 -0.24 -1.88
CA LYS A 207 24.76 0.02 -1.38
C LYS A 207 24.95 1.45 -0.89
N LYS A 208 24.19 2.42 -1.42
CA LYS A 208 24.28 3.83 -1.01
C LYS A 208 23.97 4.04 0.48
N SER A 209 23.22 3.12 1.07
CA SER A 209 22.84 3.13 2.49
C SER A 209 24.05 3.10 3.44
N ASP A 210 25.22 2.64 2.98
CA ASP A 210 26.46 2.65 3.79
C ASP A 210 26.82 4.03 4.33
N LEU A 211 26.51 5.10 3.59
CA LEU A 211 26.78 6.47 4.04
C LEU A 211 25.88 6.83 5.22
N ILE A 212 24.59 6.52 5.15
CA ILE A 212 23.62 6.80 6.21
C ILE A 212 23.91 5.93 7.45
N ILE A 213 24.24 4.65 7.26
CA ILE A 213 24.65 3.76 8.35
C ILE A 213 25.83 4.37 9.11
N LYS A 214 26.87 4.81 8.39
CA LYS A 214 28.04 5.45 9.01
C LYS A 214 27.66 6.74 9.75
N SER A 215 26.90 7.64 9.12
CA SER A 215 26.50 8.92 9.72
C SER A 215 25.64 8.72 10.98
N SER A 216 24.64 7.83 10.93
CA SER A 216 23.77 7.54 12.07
C SER A 216 24.49 6.78 13.17
N ARG A 217 25.45 5.91 12.82
CA ARG A 217 26.20 5.09 13.79
C ARG A 217 26.93 5.92 14.83
N TYR A 218 27.50 7.06 14.44
CA TYR A 218 28.20 7.97 15.38
C TYR A 218 27.26 8.74 16.30
N LYS A 219 25.95 8.65 16.08
CA LYS A 219 24.91 9.38 16.82
C LYS A 219 24.09 8.50 17.77
N ILE A 220 24.29 7.18 17.73
CA ILE A 220 23.61 6.20 18.58
C ILE A 220 24.62 5.47 19.49
N SER A 221 24.17 4.99 20.66
CA SER A 221 25.05 4.26 21.57
C SER A 221 25.46 2.89 21.01
N LYS A 222 26.35 2.16 21.69
CA LYS A 222 26.73 0.82 21.25
C LYS A 222 25.63 -0.20 21.57
N GLU A 223 25.00 -0.03 22.72
CA GLU A 223 23.90 -0.84 23.22
C GLU A 223 22.69 -0.68 22.29
N GLU A 224 22.30 0.56 22.01
CA GLU A 224 21.18 0.88 21.11
C GLU A 224 21.40 0.33 19.70
N LYS A 225 22.64 0.37 19.20
CA LYS A 225 22.98 -0.27 17.92
C LYS A 225 22.65 -1.76 17.95
N ILE A 226 23.07 -2.47 18.99
CA ILE A 226 22.86 -3.93 19.11
C ILE A 226 21.35 -4.22 19.19
N ASP A 227 20.61 -3.41 19.93
CA ASP A 227 19.15 -3.54 20.06
C ASP A 227 18.45 -3.36 18.70
N LEU A 228 18.81 -2.32 17.94
CA LEU A 228 18.26 -2.08 16.59
C LEU A 228 18.62 -3.19 15.59
N GLU A 229 19.83 -3.76 15.70
CA GLU A 229 20.25 -4.88 14.85
C GLU A 229 19.45 -6.15 15.15
N ASN A 230 19.17 -6.42 16.42
CA ASN A 230 18.33 -7.54 16.85
C ASN A 230 16.85 -7.32 16.47
N GLU A 231 16.32 -6.12 16.67
CA GLU A 231 14.97 -5.73 16.25
C GLU A 231 14.79 -5.99 14.75
N LEU A 232 15.77 -5.60 13.93
CA LEU A 232 15.72 -5.81 12.48
C LEU A 232 15.72 -7.30 12.12
N LYS A 233 16.54 -8.11 12.78
CA LYS A 233 16.58 -9.57 12.58
C LYS A 233 15.22 -10.19 12.90
N GLU A 234 14.65 -9.88 14.07
CA GLU A 234 13.35 -10.40 14.52
C GLU A 234 12.20 -9.95 13.61
N SER A 235 12.25 -8.70 13.15
CA SER A 235 11.29 -8.17 12.17
C SER A 235 11.38 -8.94 10.85
N LEU A 236 12.58 -9.14 10.30
CA LEU A 236 12.77 -9.89 9.05
C LEU A 236 12.33 -11.35 9.17
N GLU A 237 12.62 -11.99 10.31
CA GLU A 237 12.17 -13.35 10.61
C GLU A 237 10.64 -13.43 10.70
N THR A 238 10.01 -12.49 11.41
CA THR A 238 8.55 -12.41 11.50
C THR A 238 7.91 -12.23 10.12
N ILE A 239 8.44 -11.30 9.31
CA ILE A 239 7.94 -11.04 7.94
C ILE A 239 8.07 -12.31 7.08
N ALA A 240 9.23 -12.97 7.12
CA ALA A 240 9.46 -14.21 6.38
C ALA A 240 8.49 -15.32 6.82
N MET A 241 8.34 -15.53 8.13
CA MET A 241 7.44 -16.53 8.71
C MET A 241 5.97 -16.24 8.42
N GLN A 242 5.59 -14.99 8.21
CA GLN A 242 4.25 -14.61 7.75
C GLN A 242 4.01 -14.86 6.25
N GLY A 243 4.90 -15.59 5.57
CA GLY A 243 4.74 -15.90 4.14
C GLY A 243 5.26 -14.80 3.20
N THR A 244 5.93 -13.77 3.72
CA THR A 244 6.40 -12.65 2.90
C THR A 244 7.84 -12.91 2.45
N ILE A 245 7.98 -13.37 1.21
CA ILE A 245 9.23 -13.95 0.66
C ILE A 245 10.39 -12.94 0.58
N HIS A 246 10.12 -11.64 0.42
CA HIS A 246 11.20 -10.65 0.21
C HIS A 246 12.15 -10.50 1.41
N ALA A 247 11.74 -10.88 2.63
CA ALA A 247 12.56 -10.78 3.83
C ALA A 247 13.57 -11.93 4.01
N ILE A 248 13.40 -13.05 3.30
CA ILE A 248 14.21 -14.27 3.47
C ILE A 248 15.70 -14.02 3.15
N LEU A 249 16.00 -13.40 2.00
CA LEU A 249 17.39 -13.10 1.60
C LEU A 249 18.07 -12.04 2.49
N PRO A 250 17.43 -10.91 2.82
CA PRO A 250 17.94 -9.96 3.81
C PRO A 250 18.26 -10.61 5.16
N LEU A 251 17.41 -11.52 5.64
CA LEU A 251 17.64 -12.23 6.90
C LEU A 251 18.88 -13.13 6.82
N ALA A 252 19.02 -13.90 5.75
CA ALA A 252 20.24 -14.69 5.52
C ALA A 252 21.51 -13.82 5.46
N LYS A 253 21.43 -12.63 4.85
CA LYS A 253 22.53 -11.65 4.79
C LYS A 253 22.82 -11.05 6.17
N TRP A 254 21.80 -10.84 7.00
CA TRP A 254 21.97 -10.32 8.35
C TRP A 254 22.91 -11.22 9.15
N TYR A 255 22.64 -12.53 9.19
CA TYR A 255 23.43 -13.51 9.96
C TYR A 255 24.92 -13.54 9.60
N ILE A 256 25.30 -13.18 8.36
CA ILE A 256 26.70 -13.19 7.94
C ILE A 256 27.40 -11.83 8.02
N SER A 257 26.65 -10.72 7.98
CA SER A 257 27.23 -9.39 7.79
C SER A 257 27.07 -8.44 8.97
N VAL A 258 26.13 -8.72 9.88
CA VAL A 258 25.80 -7.83 11.00
C VAL A 258 26.46 -8.31 12.31
N PRO A 259 26.33 -9.59 12.73
CA PRO A 259 27.01 -10.08 13.92
C PRO A 259 28.54 -9.97 13.83
N LYS A 260 29.18 -9.77 14.99
CA LYS A 260 30.66 -9.75 15.09
C LYS A 260 31.30 -11.05 14.59
N LYS A 261 30.65 -12.19 14.85
CA LYS A 261 31.03 -13.50 14.31
C LYS A 261 29.88 -13.97 13.42
N PRO A 262 30.11 -14.19 12.11
CA PRO A 262 29.08 -14.68 11.21
C PRO A 262 28.46 -15.99 11.70
N ASP A 263 27.13 -16.05 11.64
CA ASP A 263 26.36 -17.26 11.90
C ASP A 263 26.04 -17.97 10.58
N TYR A 264 26.99 -18.79 10.14
CA TYR A 264 26.86 -19.53 8.88
C TYR A 264 25.77 -20.60 8.94
N ASN A 265 25.44 -21.12 10.12
CA ASN A 265 24.40 -22.15 10.27
C ASN A 265 23.02 -21.57 9.98
N ASN A 266 22.66 -20.47 10.64
CA ASN A 266 21.39 -19.79 10.38
C ASN A 266 21.33 -19.18 8.98
N SER A 267 22.43 -18.61 8.48
CA SER A 267 22.48 -18.13 7.10
C SER A 267 22.24 -19.26 6.09
N TYR A 268 22.85 -20.44 6.31
CA TYR A 268 22.65 -21.61 5.45
C TYR A 268 21.21 -22.12 5.49
N LYS A 269 20.56 -22.15 6.66
CA LYS A 269 19.12 -22.44 6.82
C LYS A 269 18.28 -21.52 5.93
N TRP A 270 18.39 -20.21 6.12
CA TRP A 270 17.59 -19.22 5.37
C TRP A 270 17.92 -19.18 3.88
N LEU A 271 19.17 -19.43 3.47
CA LEU A 271 19.53 -19.57 2.04
C LEU A 271 18.98 -20.85 1.42
N SER A 272 18.80 -21.92 2.20
CA SER A 272 18.15 -23.14 1.75
C SER A 272 16.66 -22.90 1.50
N ILE A 273 15.98 -22.20 2.41
CA ILE A 273 14.59 -21.75 2.25
C ILE A 273 14.46 -20.84 1.02
N ALA A 274 15.35 -19.84 0.87
CA ALA A 274 15.39 -18.96 -0.30
C ALA A 274 15.58 -19.73 -1.61
N THR A 275 16.42 -20.77 -1.61
CA THR A 275 16.62 -21.63 -2.78
C THR A 275 15.36 -22.41 -3.13
N ALA A 276 14.62 -22.90 -2.13
CA ALA A 276 13.36 -23.62 -2.34
C ALA A 276 12.25 -22.71 -2.92
N PHE A 277 12.25 -21.42 -2.59
CA PHE A 277 11.41 -20.40 -3.23
C PHE A 277 11.98 -19.84 -4.56
N ASN A 278 13.05 -20.45 -5.09
CA ASN A 278 13.72 -20.04 -6.33
C ASN A 278 14.18 -18.58 -6.34
N LEU A 279 14.64 -18.05 -5.19
CA LEU A 279 15.16 -16.69 -5.13
C LEU A 279 16.51 -16.57 -5.83
N THR A 280 16.66 -15.52 -6.64
CA THR A 280 17.84 -15.26 -7.45
C THR A 280 19.11 -15.25 -6.60
N ASN A 281 20.15 -15.93 -7.08
CA ASN A 281 21.46 -16.08 -6.43
C ASN A 281 21.47 -16.82 -5.08
N ALA A 282 20.33 -17.27 -4.54
CA ALA A 282 20.26 -17.94 -3.23
C ALA A 282 21.07 -19.24 -3.18
N LYS A 283 20.90 -20.11 -4.19
CA LYS A 283 21.64 -21.39 -4.30
C LYS A 283 23.15 -21.17 -4.31
N LYS A 284 23.61 -20.24 -5.17
CA LYS A 284 25.03 -19.89 -5.29
C LYS A 284 25.59 -19.32 -3.98
N ALA A 285 24.81 -18.52 -3.26
CA ALA A 285 25.20 -18.00 -1.95
C ALA A 285 25.30 -19.12 -0.89
N ARG A 286 24.29 -20.02 -0.84
CA ARG A 286 24.26 -21.17 0.07
C ARG A 286 25.49 -22.06 -0.12
N ASP A 287 25.77 -22.43 -1.37
CA ASP A 287 26.86 -23.34 -1.72
C ASP A 287 28.24 -22.71 -1.47
N ARG A 288 28.36 -21.37 -1.50
CA ARG A 288 29.60 -20.68 -1.13
C ARG A 288 29.88 -20.75 0.37
N ILE A 289 28.83 -20.66 1.20
CA ILE A 289 29.02 -20.64 2.66
C ILE A 289 29.05 -22.03 3.28
N SER A 290 28.71 -23.09 2.53
CA SER A 290 28.60 -24.47 3.05
C SER A 290 29.88 -24.98 3.71
N ASN A 291 31.05 -24.49 3.28
CA ASN A 291 32.33 -24.88 3.87
C ASN A 291 32.55 -24.32 5.28
N TYR A 292 31.79 -23.29 5.68
CA TYR A 292 31.86 -22.67 7.01
C TYR A 292 30.74 -23.13 7.94
N VAL A 293 29.80 -23.95 7.43
CA VAL A 293 28.72 -24.54 8.22
C VAL A 293 29.26 -25.70 9.04
N ASP A 294 28.76 -25.85 10.26
CA ASP A 294 29.10 -27.00 11.09
C ASP A 294 28.56 -28.30 10.49
N LYS A 295 29.46 -29.13 9.95
CA LYS A 295 29.12 -30.40 9.32
C LYS A 295 28.41 -31.37 10.26
N LYS A 296 28.66 -31.30 11.58
CA LYS A 296 28.00 -32.19 12.56
C LYS A 296 26.51 -31.89 12.66
N ASN A 297 26.14 -30.61 12.53
CA ASN A 297 24.76 -30.14 12.67
C ASN A 297 24.05 -29.95 11.33
N LEU A 298 24.70 -30.26 10.20
CA LEU A 298 24.18 -29.98 8.86
C LEU A 298 22.81 -30.62 8.60
N ILE A 299 22.61 -31.87 9.01
CA ILE A 299 21.34 -32.59 8.84
C ILE A 299 20.23 -31.88 9.64
N SER A 300 20.48 -31.59 10.91
CA SER A 300 19.55 -30.84 11.77
C SER A 300 19.17 -29.48 11.17
N ILE A 301 20.16 -28.74 10.65
CA ILE A 301 19.92 -27.43 10.01
C ILE A 301 19.03 -27.58 8.75
N GLN A 302 19.22 -28.65 7.98
CA GLN A 302 18.41 -28.94 6.80
C GLN A 302 16.97 -29.35 7.16
N GLU A 303 16.79 -30.11 8.23
CA GLU A 303 15.48 -30.46 8.78
C GLU A 303 14.74 -29.21 9.26
N GLU A 304 15.40 -28.35 10.05
CA GLU A 304 14.83 -27.07 10.47
C GLU A 304 14.48 -26.16 9.27
N ALA A 305 15.34 -26.12 8.25
CA ALA A 305 15.07 -25.34 7.04
C ALA A 305 13.81 -25.86 6.31
N LYS A 306 13.63 -27.19 6.26
CA LYS A 306 12.45 -27.81 5.67
C LYS A 306 11.20 -27.46 6.46
N GLU A 307 11.22 -27.60 7.78
CA GLU A 307 10.09 -27.26 8.65
C GLU A 307 9.67 -25.79 8.50
N SER A 308 10.63 -24.86 8.55
CA SER A 308 10.34 -23.43 8.34
C SER A 308 9.81 -23.16 6.93
N TYR A 309 10.36 -23.80 5.90
CA TYR A 309 9.85 -23.68 4.53
C TYR A 309 8.39 -24.14 4.41
N ASP A 310 8.06 -25.30 4.99
CA ASP A 310 6.71 -25.87 4.94
C ASP A 310 5.70 -24.93 5.64
N GLN A 311 6.07 -24.35 6.79
CA GLN A 311 5.25 -23.35 7.49
C GLN A 311 5.01 -22.09 6.66
N ILE A 312 6.07 -21.51 6.09
CA ILE A 312 5.98 -20.31 5.23
C ILE A 312 5.09 -20.61 4.02
N LYS A 313 5.28 -21.77 3.38
CA LYS A 313 4.51 -22.21 2.21
C LYS A 313 3.03 -22.36 2.55
N GLU A 314 2.69 -22.99 3.68
CA GLU A 314 1.32 -23.14 4.14
C GLU A 314 0.63 -21.79 4.34
N ILE A 315 1.32 -20.81 4.95
CA ILE A 315 0.79 -19.46 5.14
C ILE A 315 0.56 -18.75 3.81
N ILE A 316 1.46 -18.91 2.84
CA ILE A 316 1.28 -18.35 1.48
C ILE A 316 0.04 -18.94 0.81
N VAL A 317 -0.16 -20.26 0.91
CA VAL A 317 -1.34 -20.93 0.33
C VAL A 317 -2.62 -20.41 0.98
N LYS A 318 -2.68 -20.34 2.30
CA LYS A 318 -3.85 -19.82 3.03
C LYS A 318 -4.19 -18.38 2.67
N LYS A 319 -3.18 -17.52 2.48
CA LYS A 319 -3.41 -16.12 2.04
C LYS A 319 -4.07 -16.04 0.68
N LYS A 320 -3.62 -16.86 -0.29
CA LYS A 320 -4.23 -16.92 -1.62
C LYS A 320 -5.70 -17.36 -1.59
N GLU A 321 -6.01 -18.36 -0.76
CA GLU A 321 -7.40 -18.83 -0.59
C GLU A 321 -8.32 -17.76 0.01
N LEU A 322 -7.79 -16.89 0.89
CA LEU A 322 -8.54 -15.79 1.51
C LEU A 322 -8.72 -14.59 0.58
N ASP A 323 -7.73 -14.32 -0.29
CA ASP A 323 -7.75 -13.20 -1.23
C ASP A 323 -8.58 -13.49 -2.50
N GLY A 324 -9.11 -14.71 -2.64
CA GLY A 324 -10.07 -15.08 -3.69
C GLY A 324 -9.46 -15.21 -5.09
N GLU A 325 -8.16 -15.51 -5.19
CA GLU A 325 -7.47 -15.84 -6.45
C GLU A 325 -7.68 -17.29 -6.90
#